data_AF-A0A4R0PTM6-F1
#
_entry.id   AF-A0A4R0PTM6-F1
#
_cell.length_a   1.000
_cell.length_b   1.000
_cell.length_c   1.000
_cell.angle_alpha   90.00
_cell.angle_beta   90.00
_cell.angle_gamma   90.00
#
_symmetry.space_group_name_H-M   'P 1'
#
loop_
_entity.id
_entity.type
_entity.pdbx_description
1 polymer ?
#
loop_
_entity_poly.entity_id
_entity_poly.type
_entity_poly.pdbx_seq_one_letter_code
_entity_poly.pdbx_strand_id
1 'polypeptide(L)'
;MNFDDIKNEWNAESPEGSNISTDMLKIKQAHTPIDKIRGKMKHEFFYQIFFLVIMAFIPYFFGFSSAMNQVFLMFYAITCGFTAYYFFKFYLFYKNSYDLSLDTRKNILWFYYEMKLNIELYKALTYIIAFIGIAFITVYLFIEKASIFTRILGKLSPVYILLNCFITILIIGAITELWAWYYYGKYLKQVKKVVDELDYE
;
A
#
# COMPACT_ATOMS: atom_id res chain seq x y z
N MET A 1 -53.31 -22.34 -28.00
CA MET A 1 -51.91 -21.87 -28.12
C MET A 1 -51.06 -23.12 -28.21
N ASN A 2 -50.47 -23.38 -29.37
CA ASN A 2 -49.75 -24.62 -29.65
C ASN A 2 -48.27 -24.43 -29.23
N PHE A 3 -47.64 -25.47 -28.70
CA PHE A 3 -46.24 -25.39 -28.25
C PHE A 3 -45.27 -25.04 -29.40
N ASP A 4 -45.67 -25.44 -30.61
CA ASP A 4 -44.95 -25.14 -31.84
C ASP A 4 -45.04 -23.65 -32.22
N ASP A 5 -46.14 -22.97 -31.87
CA ASP A 5 -46.30 -21.54 -32.13
C ASP A 5 -45.33 -20.72 -31.25
N ILE A 6 -45.23 -21.09 -29.96
CA ILE A 6 -44.31 -20.45 -29.00
C ILE A 6 -42.84 -20.69 -29.40
N LYS A 7 -42.52 -21.88 -29.90
CA LYS A 7 -41.18 -22.22 -30.38
C LYS A 7 -40.81 -21.47 -31.66
N ASN A 8 -41.79 -21.25 -32.53
CA ASN A 8 -41.59 -20.47 -33.75
C ASN A 8 -41.44 -18.97 -33.43
N GLU A 9 -42.20 -18.44 -32.48
CA GLU A 9 -42.03 -17.06 -31.99
C GLU A 9 -40.65 -16.86 -31.34
N TRP A 10 -40.20 -17.80 -30.50
CA TRP A 10 -38.88 -17.78 -29.87
C TRP A 10 -37.70 -17.87 -30.87
N ASN A 11 -37.88 -18.61 -31.98
CA ASN A 11 -36.86 -18.72 -33.03
C ASN A 11 -36.95 -17.58 -34.07
N ALA A 12 -38.12 -16.94 -34.21
CA ALA A 12 -38.35 -15.78 -35.07
C ALA A 12 -37.81 -14.49 -34.45
N GLU A 13 -37.73 -14.41 -33.12
CA GLU A 13 -36.78 -13.55 -32.41
C GLU A 13 -35.35 -14.07 -32.64
N SER A 14 -34.84 -13.84 -33.85
CA SER A 14 -33.40 -13.85 -34.07
C SER A 14 -32.77 -12.90 -33.04
N PRO A 15 -31.77 -13.33 -32.27
CA PRO A 15 -31.10 -12.46 -31.31
C PRO A 15 -30.22 -11.47 -32.08
N GLU A 16 -30.83 -10.48 -32.72
CA GLU A 16 -30.17 -9.26 -33.12
C GLU A 16 -29.80 -8.50 -31.85
N GLY A 17 -28.68 -8.92 -31.25
CA GLY A 17 -27.88 -8.06 -30.41
C GLY A 17 -28.25 -8.03 -28.94
N SER A 18 -28.31 -9.18 -28.26
CA SER A 18 -27.65 -9.25 -26.93
C SER A 18 -26.12 -9.28 -27.11
N ASN A 19 -25.60 -8.38 -27.93
CA ASN A 19 -24.18 -8.07 -27.94
C ASN A 19 -23.94 -7.29 -26.66
N ILE A 20 -23.85 -8.01 -25.54
CA ILE A 20 -23.07 -7.52 -24.41
C ILE A 20 -21.73 -7.18 -25.07
N SER A 21 -21.46 -5.89 -25.25
CA SER A 21 -20.27 -5.45 -25.97
C SER A 21 -19.07 -6.12 -25.31
N THR A 22 -18.07 -6.51 -26.10
CA THR A 22 -16.85 -7.11 -25.57
C THR A 22 -16.27 -6.25 -24.43
N ASP A 23 -16.43 -4.93 -24.54
CA ASP A 23 -16.17 -3.93 -23.50
C ASP A 23 -16.92 -4.18 -22.19
N MET A 24 -18.22 -4.45 -22.22
CA MET A 24 -19.03 -4.69 -21.01
C MET A 24 -18.61 -6.00 -20.30
N LEU A 25 -18.16 -7.02 -21.04
CA LEU A 25 -17.58 -8.24 -20.47
C LEU A 25 -16.18 -7.98 -19.87
N LYS A 26 -15.33 -7.21 -20.56
CA LYS A 26 -14.00 -6.80 -20.07
C LYS A 26 -14.11 -5.91 -18.83
N ILE A 27 -15.08 -5.00 -18.79
CA ILE A 27 -15.42 -4.17 -17.64
C ILE A 27 -15.81 -5.05 -16.45
N LYS A 28 -16.74 -6.02 -16.62
CA LYS A 28 -17.07 -7.00 -15.58
C LYS A 28 -15.85 -7.80 -15.09
N GLN A 29 -14.93 -8.14 -15.98
CA GLN A 29 -13.67 -8.80 -15.60
C GLN A 29 -12.76 -7.90 -14.77
N ALA A 30 -12.81 -6.57 -14.95
CA ALA A 30 -12.06 -5.57 -14.18
C ALA A 30 -12.55 -5.41 -12.73
N HIS A 31 -13.84 -5.66 -12.46
CA HIS A 31 -14.38 -5.61 -11.10
C HIS A 31 -13.68 -6.60 -10.16
N THR A 32 -13.40 -7.82 -10.63
CA THR A 32 -12.79 -8.88 -9.82
C THR A 32 -11.39 -8.53 -9.26
N PRO A 33 -10.42 -8.05 -10.07
CA PRO A 33 -9.13 -7.60 -9.56
C PRO A 33 -9.23 -6.30 -8.75
N ILE A 34 -10.13 -5.36 -9.11
CA ILE A 34 -10.35 -4.11 -8.35
C ILE A 34 -10.90 -4.41 -6.95
N ASP A 35 -11.87 -5.31 -6.82
CA ASP A 35 -12.44 -5.71 -5.54
C ASP A 35 -11.42 -6.47 -4.67
N LYS A 36 -10.56 -7.29 -5.29
CA LYS A 36 -9.42 -7.91 -4.58
C LYS A 36 -8.44 -6.86 -4.06
N ILE A 37 -8.14 -5.83 -4.85
CA ILE A 37 -7.28 -4.72 -4.42
C ILE A 37 -7.93 -3.98 -3.24
N ARG A 38 -9.20 -3.59 -3.35
CA ARG A 38 -9.96 -2.93 -2.26
C ARG A 38 -9.94 -3.76 -0.97
N GLY A 39 -10.17 -5.07 -1.08
CA GLY A 39 -10.14 -5.98 0.07
C GLY A 39 -8.79 -6.04 0.76
N LYS A 40 -7.69 -6.13 -0.02
CA LYS A 40 -6.33 -6.10 0.52
C LYS A 40 -5.99 -4.77 1.17
N MET A 41 -6.32 -3.66 0.52
CA MET A 41 -6.12 -2.32 1.04
C MET A 41 -6.83 -2.14 2.39
N LYS A 42 -8.08 -2.61 2.51
CA LYS A 42 -8.81 -2.58 3.78
C LYS A 42 -8.09 -3.37 4.87
N HIS A 43 -7.56 -4.56 4.55
CA HIS A 43 -6.78 -5.33 5.52
C HIS A 43 -5.49 -4.62 5.95
N GLU A 44 -4.75 -4.04 5.01
CA GLU A 44 -3.54 -3.27 5.32
C GLU A 44 -3.83 -2.11 6.27
N PHE A 45 -4.93 -1.38 6.04
CA PHE A 45 -5.36 -0.31 6.92
C PHE A 45 -5.56 -0.80 8.36
N PHE A 46 -6.25 -1.93 8.55
CA PHE A 46 -6.45 -2.50 9.89
C PHE A 46 -5.15 -3.03 10.50
N TYR A 47 -4.27 -3.68 9.71
CA TYR A 47 -2.97 -4.12 10.20
C TYR A 47 -2.12 -2.94 10.65
N GLN A 48 -2.10 -1.83 9.90
CA GLN A 48 -1.31 -0.67 10.22
C GLN A 48 -1.82 0.04 11.49
N ILE A 49 -3.14 0.13 11.70
CA ILE A 49 -3.71 0.59 12.98
C ILE A 49 -3.31 -0.34 14.12
N PHE A 50 -3.45 -1.65 13.93
CA PHE A 50 -3.11 -2.64 14.94
C PHE A 50 -1.63 -2.54 15.37
N PHE A 51 -0.71 -2.43 14.41
CA PHE A 51 0.71 -2.23 14.69
C PHE A 51 1.00 -0.88 15.36
N LEU A 52 0.30 0.19 14.97
CA LEU A 52 0.46 1.51 15.59
C LEU A 52 0.01 1.50 17.06
N VAL A 53 -1.04 0.74 17.39
CA VAL A 53 -1.51 0.54 18.77
C VAL A 53 -0.51 -0.32 19.55
N ILE A 54 -0.02 -1.44 19.00
CA ILE A 54 1.02 -2.26 19.63
C ILE A 54 2.27 -1.43 19.92
N MET A 55 2.68 -0.59 18.95
CA MET A 55 3.86 0.25 19.08
C MET A 55 3.77 1.16 20.31
N ALA A 56 2.58 1.65 20.67
CA ALA A 56 2.36 2.48 21.86
C ALA A 56 2.76 1.78 23.17
N PHE A 57 2.73 0.44 23.22
CA PHE A 57 3.08 -0.34 24.41
C PHE A 57 4.57 -0.70 24.48
N ILE A 58 5.38 -0.39 23.46
CA ILE A 58 6.83 -0.66 23.44
C ILE A 58 7.54 -0.16 24.72
N PRO A 59 7.29 1.07 25.22
CA PRO A 59 8.00 1.56 26.39
C PRO A 59 7.77 0.72 27.65
N TYR A 60 6.58 0.13 27.78
CA TYR A 60 6.23 -0.75 28.89
C TYR A 60 6.96 -2.10 28.80
N PHE A 61 7.06 -2.69 27.60
CA PHE A 61 7.76 -3.96 27.41
C PHE A 61 9.27 -3.86 27.59
N PHE A 62 9.88 -2.73 27.18
CA PHE A 62 11.33 -2.55 27.22
C PHE A 62 11.83 -1.84 28.49
N GLY A 63 10.94 -1.37 29.35
CA GLY A 63 11.32 -0.76 30.63
C GLY A 63 12.16 0.50 30.48
N PHE A 64 11.78 1.39 29.58
CA PHE A 64 12.52 2.62 29.26
C PHE A 64 12.67 3.56 30.46
N SER A 65 13.83 4.23 30.57
CA SER A 65 14.02 5.32 31.54
C SER A 65 13.08 6.50 31.27
N SER A 66 12.90 7.38 32.25
CA SER A 66 12.03 8.56 32.11
C SER A 66 12.42 9.47 30.94
N ALA A 67 13.71 9.63 30.66
CA ALA A 67 14.19 10.40 29.52
C ALA A 67 13.85 9.70 28.19
N MET A 68 14.05 8.38 28.13
CA MET A 68 13.76 7.59 26.94
C MET A 68 12.25 7.52 26.63
N ASN A 69 11.39 7.54 27.65
CA ASN A 69 9.93 7.65 27.49
C ASN A 69 9.52 8.95 26.79
N GLN A 70 10.12 10.09 27.16
CA GLN A 70 9.82 11.37 26.51
C GLN A 70 10.27 11.37 25.04
N VAL A 71 11.47 10.85 24.78
CA VAL A 71 11.99 10.68 23.41
C VAL A 71 11.05 9.78 22.59
N PHE A 72 10.66 8.63 23.13
CA PHE A 72 9.73 7.73 22.47
C PHE A 72 8.40 8.43 22.12
N LEU A 73 7.82 9.18 23.06
CA LEU A 73 6.57 9.90 22.81
C LEU A 73 6.69 10.92 21.66
N MET A 74 7.83 11.63 21.55
CA MET A 74 8.06 12.55 20.43
C MET A 74 8.13 11.81 19.09
N PHE A 75 8.93 10.75 19.00
CA PHE A 75 9.05 9.96 17.78
C PHE A 75 7.72 9.30 17.40
N TYR A 76 7.01 8.74 18.39
CA TYR A 76 5.69 8.14 18.19
C TYR A 76 4.66 9.15 17.68
N ALA A 77 4.63 10.38 18.24
CA ALA A 77 3.75 11.44 17.77
C ALA A 77 4.03 11.83 16.31
N ILE A 78 5.31 11.92 15.93
CA ILE A 78 5.71 12.21 14.54
C ILE A 78 5.27 11.07 13.60
N THR A 79 5.52 9.81 13.97
CA THR A 79 5.07 8.64 13.21
C THR A 79 3.55 8.62 13.05
N CYS A 80 2.80 8.95 14.11
CA CYS A 80 1.35 9.06 14.06
C CYS A 80 0.90 10.16 13.09
N GLY A 81 1.56 11.33 13.08
CA GLY A 81 1.26 12.42 12.17
C GLY A 81 1.39 12.04 10.69
N PHE A 82 2.52 11.44 10.31
CA PHE A 82 2.73 10.96 8.93
C PHE A 82 1.75 9.85 8.55
N THR A 83 1.50 8.91 9.47
CA THR A 83 0.54 7.81 9.25
C THR A 83 -0.88 8.33 9.09
N ALA A 84 -1.29 9.32 9.89
CA ALA A 84 -2.61 9.94 9.79
C ALA A 84 -2.82 10.66 8.46
N TYR A 85 -1.81 11.37 7.96
CA TYR A 85 -1.86 12.00 6.63
C TYR A 85 -2.06 10.97 5.51
N TYR A 86 -1.29 9.87 5.56
CA TYR A 86 -1.46 8.76 4.63
C TYR A 86 -2.86 8.16 4.72
N PHE A 87 -3.36 7.88 5.93
CA PHE A 87 -4.70 7.35 6.15
C PHE A 87 -5.80 8.27 5.62
N PHE A 88 -5.65 9.59 5.76
CA PHE A 88 -6.60 10.53 5.18
C PHE A 88 -6.67 10.42 3.65
N LYS A 89 -5.51 10.41 2.98
CA LYS A 89 -5.43 10.23 1.52
C LYS A 89 -5.97 8.88 1.07
N PHE A 90 -5.60 7.83 1.79
CA PHE A 90 -6.07 6.47 1.56
C PHE A 90 -7.60 6.37 1.72
N TYR A 91 -8.17 6.96 2.77
CA TYR A 91 -9.61 6.95 3.02
C TYR A 91 -10.38 7.66 1.91
N LEU A 92 -9.88 8.83 1.48
CA LEU A 92 -10.47 9.57 0.36
C LEU A 92 -10.46 8.73 -0.92
N PHE A 93 -9.34 8.09 -1.22
CA PHE A 93 -9.22 7.17 -2.35
C PHE A 93 -10.19 5.99 -2.24
N TYR A 94 -10.21 5.32 -1.09
CA TYR A 94 -11.05 4.16 -0.84
C TYR A 94 -12.53 4.49 -1.01
N LYS A 95 -12.99 5.62 -0.45
CA LYS A 95 -14.36 6.09 -0.59
C LYS A 95 -14.71 6.37 -2.06
N ASN A 96 -13.87 7.16 -2.74
CA ASN A 96 -14.09 7.51 -4.14
C ASN A 96 -14.09 6.27 -5.05
N SER A 97 -13.26 5.27 -4.74
CA SER A 97 -13.24 4.01 -5.47
C SER A 97 -14.59 3.29 -5.42
N TYR A 98 -15.33 3.33 -4.30
CA TYR A 98 -16.64 2.69 -4.18
C TYR A 98 -17.78 3.48 -4.84
N ASP A 99 -17.72 4.80 -4.82
CA ASP A 99 -18.76 5.67 -5.42
C ASP A 99 -18.70 5.70 -6.96
N LEU A 100 -17.58 5.31 -7.56
CA LEU A 100 -17.43 5.23 -9.01
C LEU A 100 -18.06 3.94 -9.55
N SER A 101 -19.08 4.07 -10.41
CA SER A 101 -19.49 2.97 -11.28
C SER A 101 -18.30 2.57 -12.14
N LEU A 102 -17.81 1.33 -12.01
CA LEU A 102 -16.66 0.86 -12.79
C LEU A 102 -17.02 0.61 -14.27
N ASP A 103 -18.22 1.00 -14.67
CA ASP A 103 -18.83 0.76 -15.98
C ASP A 103 -18.23 1.58 -17.13
N THR A 104 -17.26 2.46 -16.85
CA THR A 104 -16.68 3.36 -17.84
C THR A 104 -15.15 3.28 -17.82
N ARG A 105 -14.52 3.19 -19.00
CA ARG A 105 -13.05 3.24 -19.19
C ARG A 105 -12.37 4.33 -18.38
N LYS A 106 -12.94 5.54 -18.35
CA LYS A 106 -12.45 6.69 -17.57
C LYS A 106 -12.31 6.37 -16.07
N ASN A 107 -13.23 5.61 -15.50
CA ASN A 107 -13.25 5.28 -14.09
C ASN A 107 -12.23 4.19 -13.75
N ILE A 108 -12.02 3.22 -14.66
CA ILE A 108 -10.96 2.21 -14.54
C ILE A 108 -9.58 2.87 -14.65
N LEU A 109 -9.40 3.80 -15.60
CA LEU A 109 -8.15 4.54 -15.79
C LEU A 109 -7.84 5.44 -14.58
N TRP A 110 -8.84 6.16 -14.06
CA TRP A 110 -8.71 6.94 -12.83
C TRP A 110 -8.27 6.05 -11.66
N PHE A 111 -8.94 4.90 -11.47
CA PHE A 111 -8.59 3.96 -10.41
C PHE A 111 -7.14 3.47 -10.54
N TYR A 112 -6.68 3.14 -11.75
CA TYR A 112 -5.30 2.71 -12.00
C TYR A 112 -4.27 3.78 -11.59
N TYR A 113 -4.45 5.03 -12.01
CA TYR A 113 -3.52 6.10 -11.67
C TYR A 113 -3.54 6.44 -10.19
N GLU A 114 -4.73 6.49 -9.58
CA GLU A 114 -4.88 6.80 -8.17
C GLU A 114 -4.36 5.66 -7.28
N MET A 115 -4.52 4.41 -7.70
CA MET A 115 -3.85 3.26 -7.08
C MET A 115 -2.33 3.37 -7.15
N LYS A 116 -1.78 3.73 -8.31
CA LYS A 116 -0.34 3.92 -8.47
C LYS A 116 0.17 5.03 -7.54
N LEU A 117 -0.58 6.12 -7.41
CA LEU A 117 -0.27 7.20 -6.48
C LEU A 117 -0.30 6.72 -5.01
N ASN A 118 -1.31 5.92 -4.62
CA ASN A 118 -1.39 5.35 -3.28
C ASN A 118 -0.21 4.43 -2.96
N ILE A 119 0.28 3.65 -3.94
CA ILE A 119 1.46 2.80 -3.79
C ILE A 119 2.72 3.64 -3.58
N GLU A 120 2.89 4.71 -4.35
CA GLU A 120 4.04 5.62 -4.16
C GLU A 120 3.98 6.33 -2.80
N LEU A 121 2.80 6.74 -2.35
CA LEU A 121 2.61 7.28 -1.00
C LEU A 121 2.92 6.25 0.09
N TYR A 122 2.56 4.98 -0.12
CA TYR A 122 2.89 3.89 0.80
C TYR A 122 4.41 3.65 0.89
N LYS A 123 5.12 3.65 -0.25
CA LYS A 123 6.59 3.57 -0.27
C LYS A 123 7.20 4.75 0.46
N ALA A 124 6.74 5.97 0.19
CA ALA A 124 7.23 7.17 0.85
C ALA A 124 7.03 7.12 2.37
N LEU A 125 5.85 6.68 2.83
CA LEU A 125 5.59 6.48 4.25
C LEU A 125 6.54 5.43 4.86
N THR A 126 6.76 4.32 4.16
CA THR A 126 7.68 3.26 4.62
C THR A 126 9.10 3.81 4.77
N TYR A 127 9.58 4.60 3.81
CA TYR A 127 10.89 5.25 3.92
C TYR A 127 10.97 6.21 5.11
N ILE A 128 9.94 7.05 5.31
CA ILE A 128 9.88 7.99 6.43
C ILE A 128 9.92 7.23 7.77
N ILE A 129 9.10 6.19 7.92
CA ILE A 129 9.06 5.37 9.14
C ILE A 129 10.40 4.66 9.36
N ALA A 130 11.05 4.15 8.31
CA ALA A 130 12.36 3.52 8.41
C ALA A 130 13.42 4.51 8.91
N PHE A 131 13.48 5.73 8.35
CA PHE A 131 14.40 6.77 8.81
C PHE A 131 14.13 7.19 10.26
N ILE A 132 12.85 7.35 10.63
CA ILE A 132 12.44 7.60 12.01
C ILE A 132 12.90 6.46 12.93
N GLY A 133 12.72 5.20 12.53
CA GLY A 133 13.13 4.03 13.30
C GLY A 133 14.65 3.96 13.52
N ILE A 134 15.44 4.22 12.48
CA ILE A 134 16.91 4.28 12.58
C ILE A 134 17.34 5.41 13.53
N ALA A 135 16.75 6.59 13.39
CA ALA A 135 17.02 7.72 14.27
C ALA A 135 16.68 7.38 15.73
N PHE A 136 15.52 6.76 15.96
CA PHE A 136 15.09 6.31 17.27
C PHE A 136 16.06 5.29 17.89
N ILE A 137 16.47 4.26 17.14
CA ILE A 137 17.44 3.25 17.60
C ILE A 137 18.77 3.91 17.96
N THR A 138 19.23 4.87 17.15
CA THR A 138 20.48 5.60 17.40
C THR A 138 20.41 6.37 18.72
N VAL A 139 19.31 7.11 18.95
CA VAL A 139 19.09 7.84 20.20
C VAL A 139 18.97 6.89 21.39
N TYR A 140 18.25 5.77 21.23
CA TYR A 140 18.14 4.74 22.26
C TYR A 140 19.51 4.18 22.66
N LEU A 141 20.36 3.82 21.70
CA LEU A 141 21.71 3.33 21.97
C LEU A 141 22.56 4.39 22.67
N PHE A 142 22.38 5.67 22.32
CA PHE A 142 23.11 6.77 22.94
C PHE A 142 22.68 7.04 24.39
N ILE A 143 21.37 6.96 24.70
CA ILE A 143 20.84 7.24 26.04
C ILE A 143 21.02 6.05 26.98
N GLU A 144 20.63 4.84 26.57
CA GLU A 144 20.53 3.67 27.44
C GLU A 144 21.78 2.78 27.39
N LYS A 145 22.55 2.84 26.30
CA LYS A 145 23.70 1.95 26.04
C LYS A 145 24.98 2.72 25.68
N ALA A 146 25.11 3.96 26.15
CA ALA A 146 26.20 4.87 25.82
C ALA A 146 27.59 4.21 25.91
N SER A 147 27.86 3.49 26.99
CA SER A 147 29.17 2.85 27.23
C SER A 147 29.51 1.74 26.25
N ILE A 148 28.51 0.98 25.81
CA ILE A 148 28.67 -0.08 24.79
C ILE A 148 28.82 0.57 23.42
N PHE A 149 28.04 1.60 23.14
CA PHE A 149 28.07 2.34 21.88
C PHE A 149 29.43 3.00 21.63
N THR A 150 29.98 3.71 22.62
CA THR A 150 31.30 4.36 22.51
C THR A 150 32.43 3.33 22.39
N ARG A 151 32.33 2.18 23.05
CA ARG A 151 33.32 1.10 22.95
C ARG A 151 33.33 0.43 21.57
N ILE A 152 32.18 0.34 20.91
CA ILE A 152 32.06 -0.19 19.56
C ILE A 152 32.56 0.82 18.54
N LEU A 153 32.14 2.09 18.63
CA LEU A 153 32.60 3.15 17.74
C LEU A 153 34.11 3.37 17.81
N GLY A 154 34.69 3.34 19.02
CA GLY A 154 36.13 3.51 19.20
C GLY A 154 36.99 2.39 18.60
N LYS A 155 36.40 1.23 18.27
CA LYS A 155 37.10 0.11 17.62
C LYS A 155 36.96 0.10 16.10
N LEU A 156 36.05 0.90 15.54
CA LEU A 156 35.73 0.89 14.12
C LEU A 156 36.31 2.12 13.44
N SER A 157 36.87 1.94 12.24
CA SER A 157 37.32 3.07 11.43
C SER A 157 36.13 3.93 11.00
N PRO A 158 36.23 5.28 11.04
CA PRO A 158 35.18 6.17 10.54
C PRO A 158 34.76 5.87 9.09
N VAL A 159 35.71 5.45 8.25
CA VAL A 159 35.46 5.07 6.85
C VAL A 159 34.59 3.81 6.76
N TYR A 160 34.83 2.83 7.63
CA TYR A 160 34.05 1.59 7.68
C TYR A 160 32.61 1.84 8.16
N ILE A 161 32.43 2.75 9.13
CA ILE A 161 31.11 3.16 9.61
C ILE A 161 30.33 3.86 8.49
N LEU A 162 30.96 4.83 7.80
CA LEU A 162 30.34 5.57 6.71
C LEU A 162 29.89 4.64 5.56
N LEU A 163 30.75 3.69 5.18
CA LEU A 163 30.45 2.72 4.14
C LEU A 163 29.29 1.79 4.56
N ASN A 164 29.26 1.32 5.80
CA ASN A 164 28.16 0.50 6.30
C ASN A 164 26.84 1.26 6.35
N CYS A 165 26.85 2.54 6.76
CA CYS A 165 25.65 3.38 6.72
C CYS A 165 25.11 3.51 5.28
N PHE A 166 26.00 3.76 4.31
CA PHE A 166 25.62 3.87 2.91
C PHE A 166 25.03 2.56 2.35
N ILE A 167 25.69 1.42 2.63
CA ILE A 167 25.20 0.10 2.22
C ILE A 167 23.84 -0.21 2.86
N THR A 168 23.66 0.10 4.15
CA THR A 168 22.41 -0.15 4.87
C THR A 168 21.25 0.64 4.25
N ILE A 169 21.48 1.91 3.89
CA ILE A 169 20.46 2.75 3.22
C ILE A 169 20.10 2.14 1.85
N LEU A 170 21.08 1.71 1.07
CA LEU A 170 20.83 1.07 -0.23
C LEU A 170 20.04 -0.23 -0.10
N ILE A 171 20.36 -1.07 0.89
CA ILE A 171 19.64 -2.32 1.15
C ILE A 171 18.19 -2.05 1.53
N ILE A 172 17.94 -1.08 2.43
CA ILE A 172 16.58 -0.68 2.82
C ILE A 172 15.79 -0.17 1.62
N GLY A 173 16.42 0.65 0.76
CA GLY A 173 15.83 1.12 -0.49
C GLY A 173 15.42 -0.03 -1.40
N ALA A 174 16.35 -0.97 -1.66
CA ALA A 174 16.11 -2.11 -2.53
C ALA A 174 15.02 -3.05 -1.98
N ILE A 175 15.03 -3.35 -0.68
CA ILE A 175 14.00 -4.20 -0.05
C ILE A 175 12.63 -3.55 -0.15
N THR A 176 12.53 -2.25 0.12
CA THR A 176 11.25 -1.52 0.05
C THR A 176 10.67 -1.51 -1.35
N GLU A 177 11.51 -1.26 -2.37
CA GLU A 177 11.09 -1.27 -3.78
C GLU A 177 10.64 -2.67 -4.22
N LEU A 178 11.40 -3.71 -3.84
CA LEU A 178 11.05 -5.10 -4.12
C LEU A 178 9.75 -5.52 -3.44
N TRP A 179 9.54 -5.12 -2.18
CA TRP A 179 8.35 -5.46 -1.42
C TRP A 179 7.10 -4.78 -2.01
N ALA A 180 7.20 -3.50 -2.34
CA ALA A 180 6.13 -2.77 -3.02
C ALA A 180 5.80 -3.38 -4.40
N TRP A 181 6.83 -3.77 -5.18
CA TRP A 181 6.62 -4.44 -6.46
C TRP A 181 5.99 -5.83 -6.31
N TYR A 182 6.40 -6.61 -5.32
CA TYR A 182 5.83 -7.93 -5.06
C TYR A 182 4.37 -7.85 -4.61
N TYR A 183 4.07 -6.94 -3.68
CA TYR A 183 2.75 -6.85 -3.07
C TYR A 183 1.71 -6.26 -4.02
N TYR A 184 2.08 -5.21 -4.77
CA TYR A 184 1.17 -4.46 -5.64
C TYR A 184 1.37 -4.70 -7.13
N GLY A 185 2.58 -5.04 -7.57
CA GLY A 185 2.93 -5.10 -9.00
C GLY A 185 2.18 -6.16 -9.79
N LYS A 186 1.83 -7.30 -9.18
CA LYS A 186 1.01 -8.34 -9.85
C LYS A 186 -0.39 -7.84 -10.18
N TYR A 187 -1.03 -7.12 -9.26
CA TYR A 187 -2.37 -6.58 -9.43
C TYR A 187 -2.37 -5.36 -10.34
N LEU A 188 -1.36 -4.50 -10.22
CA LEU A 188 -1.19 -3.34 -11.09
C LEU A 188 -1.00 -3.75 -12.56
N LYS A 189 -0.25 -4.83 -12.83
CA LYS A 189 -0.11 -5.38 -14.19
C LYS A 189 -1.43 -5.91 -14.75
N GLN A 190 -2.27 -6.52 -13.91
CA GLN A 190 -3.59 -6.99 -14.34
C GLN A 190 -4.51 -5.83 -14.67
N VAL A 191 -4.54 -4.78 -13.84
CA VAL A 191 -5.31 -3.56 -14.13
C VAL A 191 -4.76 -2.86 -15.38
N LYS A 192 -3.43 -2.77 -15.54
CA LYS A 192 -2.80 -2.21 -16.74
C LYS A 192 -3.19 -2.98 -18.00
N LYS A 193 -3.19 -4.31 -17.95
CA LYS A 193 -3.58 -5.14 -19.10
C LYS A 193 -5.02 -4.86 -19.53
N VAL A 194 -5.94 -4.70 -18.58
CA VAL A 194 -7.34 -4.34 -18.86
C VAL A 194 -7.44 -2.93 -19.46
N VAL A 195 -6.65 -1.97 -18.96
CA VAL A 195 -6.58 -0.61 -19.53
C VAL A 195 -6.02 -0.63 -20.95
N ASP A 196 -4.92 -1.33 -21.17
CA ASP A 196 -4.27 -1.44 -22.49
C ASP A 196 -5.23 -2.13 -23.49
N GLU A 197 -5.96 -3.18 -23.10
CA GLU A 197 -6.97 -3.85 -23.93
C GLU A 197 -8.19 -2.99 -24.28
N LEU A 198 -8.42 -1.89 -23.55
CA LEU A 198 -9.44 -0.87 -23.83
C LEU A 198 -8.88 0.33 -24.62
N ASP A 199 -7.56 0.41 -24.82
CA ASP A 199 -6.89 1.45 -25.61
C ASP A 199 -6.65 1.02 -27.08
N TYR A 200 -6.77 -0.28 -27.38
CA TYR A 200 -6.59 -0.86 -28.71
C TYR A 200 -7.91 -1.10 -29.49
N GLU A 201 -9.06 -0.75 -28.91
CA GLU A 201 -10.39 -0.66 -29.58
C GLU A 201 -10.81 0.80 -29.74
#